data_AF-B5HSJ8-F1
#
_entry.id   AF-B5HSJ8-F1
#
_cell.length_a   1.000
_cell.length_b   1.000
_cell.length_c   1.000
_cell.angle_alpha   90.00
_cell.angle_beta   90.00
_cell.angle_gamma   90.00
#
_symmetry.space_group_name_H-M   'P 1'
#
loop_
_entity.id
_entity.type
_entity.pdbx_description
1 polymer ?
#
loop_
_entity_poly.entity_id
_entity_poly.type
_entity_poly.pdbx_seq_one_letter_code
_entity_poly.pdbx_strand_id
1 'polypeptide(L)'
;MRQSEVMTAALVERLAPEDLWELFQRVVPPAPERPQGGGHRRRGDREVLAAIIFVATSGCTWNQLPPGFGLSGVTAFRRFTEWTEARVWAKLHRLVLDELGSRGGLDWSRCAIDSVSVRALKGGS
;
A
#
# COMPACT_ATOMS: atom_id res chain seq x y z
N MET A 1 -9.08 16.71 -18.60
CA MET A 1 -7.89 16.04 -18.02
C MET A 1 -7.65 16.33 -16.53
N ARG A 2 -8.19 17.42 -15.95
CA ARG A 2 -7.91 17.85 -14.56
C ARG A 2 -8.75 17.16 -13.47
N GLN A 3 -9.90 16.55 -13.81
CA GLN A 3 -10.76 15.86 -12.84
C GLN A 3 -10.25 14.47 -12.44
N SER A 4 -9.69 13.70 -13.37
CA SER A 4 -9.19 12.33 -13.12
C SER A 4 -8.01 12.31 -12.15
N GLU A 5 -7.15 13.33 -12.18
CA GLU A 5 -6.01 13.49 -11.28
C GLU A 5 -6.46 13.82 -9.85
N VAL A 6 -7.41 14.74 -9.71
CA VAL A 6 -7.97 15.16 -8.40
C VAL A 6 -8.74 14.02 -7.73
N MET A 7 -9.51 13.24 -8.50
CA MET A 7 -10.19 12.05 -7.99
C MET A 7 -9.21 10.97 -7.52
N THR A 8 -8.02 10.89 -8.12
CA THR A 8 -7.05 9.88 -7.73
C THR A 8 -6.25 10.28 -6.50
N ALA A 9 -5.89 11.56 -6.35
CA ALA A 9 -5.29 12.05 -5.11
C ALA A 9 -6.21 11.79 -3.90
N ALA A 10 -7.51 12.08 -4.05
CA ALA A 10 -8.52 11.78 -3.03
C ALA A 10 -8.66 10.27 -2.74
N LEU A 11 -8.53 9.42 -3.78
CA LEU A 11 -8.55 7.98 -3.61
C LEU A 11 -7.30 7.48 -2.86
N VAL A 12 -6.12 8.00 -3.17
CA VAL A 12 -4.87 7.67 -2.48
C VAL A 12 -4.95 8.08 -1.02
N GLU A 13 -5.44 9.26 -0.69
CA GLU A 13 -5.62 9.67 0.70
C GLU A 13 -6.64 8.83 1.45
N ARG A 14 -7.73 8.44 0.78
CA ARG A 14 -8.74 7.57 1.40
C ARG A 14 -8.19 6.16 1.65
N LEU A 15 -7.36 5.64 0.74
CA LEU A 15 -6.84 4.27 0.81
C LEU A 15 -5.57 4.15 1.67
N ALA A 16 -4.75 5.20 1.67
CA ALA A 16 -3.55 5.34 2.47
C ALA A 16 -3.62 6.66 3.24
N PRO A 17 -4.52 6.76 4.25
CA PRO A 17 -4.60 7.94 5.11
C PRO A 17 -3.28 8.14 5.84
N GLU A 18 -3.02 9.37 6.31
CA GLU A 18 -1.73 9.74 6.90
C GLU A 18 -1.33 8.80 8.04
N ASP A 19 -2.24 8.50 8.96
CA ASP A 19 -1.99 7.59 10.09
C ASP A 19 -1.54 6.19 9.62
N LEU A 20 -2.20 5.62 8.60
CA LEU A 20 -1.82 4.32 8.06
C LEU A 20 -0.47 4.42 7.33
N TRP A 21 -0.24 5.51 6.61
CA TRP A 21 1.00 5.78 5.91
C TRP A 21 2.17 5.90 6.90
N GLU A 22 2.01 6.61 8.01
CA GLU A 22 3.00 6.71 9.09
C GLU A 22 3.35 5.34 9.69
N LEU A 23 2.35 4.49 9.95
CA LEU A 23 2.59 3.13 10.43
C LEU A 23 3.33 2.27 9.39
N PHE A 24 2.93 2.37 8.12
CA PHE A 24 3.59 1.68 7.02
C PHE A 24 5.06 2.08 6.89
N GLN A 25 5.35 3.37 7.02
CA GLN A 25 6.69 3.94 6.95
C GLN A 25 7.65 3.39 8.03
N ARG A 26 7.14 2.81 9.12
CA ARG A 26 7.92 2.18 10.20
C ARG A 26 8.31 0.73 9.89
N VAL A 27 7.62 0.07 8.96
CA VAL A 27 7.78 -1.37 8.69
C VAL A 27 8.28 -1.68 7.29
N VAL A 28 8.12 -0.75 6.35
CA VAL A 28 8.62 -0.90 4.99
C VAL A 28 10.16 -0.91 5.01
N PRO A 29 10.81 -1.88 4.33
CA PRO A 29 12.26 -1.88 4.23
C PRO A 29 12.73 -0.63 3.46
N PRO A 30 13.94 -0.12 3.77
CA PRO A 30 14.53 0.93 2.97
C PRO A 30 14.62 0.47 1.50
N ALA A 31 14.27 1.35 0.58
CA ALA A 31 14.42 1.07 -0.85
C ALA A 31 15.90 0.74 -1.14
N PRO A 32 16.19 -0.30 -1.94
CA PRO A 32 17.57 -0.66 -2.28
C PRO A 32 18.27 0.54 -2.92
N GLU A 33 19.47 0.84 -2.42
CA GLU A 33 20.30 1.91 -2.96
C GLU A 33 20.64 1.56 -4.41
N ARG A 34 20.20 2.39 -5.35
CA ARG A 34 20.67 2.25 -6.73
C ARG A 34 22.14 2.66 -6.78
N PRO A 35 23.04 1.88 -7.43
CA PRO A 35 24.45 2.22 -7.55
C PRO A 35 24.71 3.57 -8.27
N GLN A 36 23.69 4.11 -8.92
CA GLN A 36 23.75 5.36 -9.69
C GLN A 36 23.33 6.61 -8.88
N GLY A 37 23.55 6.60 -7.56
CA GLY A 37 23.47 7.78 -6.69
C GLY A 37 22.21 8.62 -6.88
N GLY A 38 21.08 8.19 -6.33
CA GLY A 38 19.79 8.79 -6.67
C GLY A 38 18.72 8.72 -5.58
N GLY A 39 19.09 8.95 -4.31
CA GLY A 39 18.19 9.35 -3.22
C GLY A 39 17.07 8.40 -2.79
N HIS A 40 16.80 8.37 -1.48
CA HIS A 40 15.59 7.81 -0.88
C HIS A 40 14.34 8.55 -1.38
N ARG A 41 13.75 8.14 -2.51
CA ARG A 41 12.45 8.68 -2.95
C ARG A 41 11.32 7.75 -2.56
N ARG A 42 10.66 8.11 -1.45
CA ARG A 42 9.31 7.66 -1.07
C ARG A 42 8.20 8.20 -1.98
N ARG A 43 8.53 9.02 -3.01
CA ARG A 43 7.57 9.45 -4.03
C ARG A 43 7.15 8.21 -4.83
N GLY A 44 5.99 7.65 -4.53
CA GLY A 44 5.47 6.44 -5.17
C GLY A 44 5.10 5.34 -4.18
N ASP A 45 5.71 5.26 -3.00
CA ASP A 45 5.44 4.15 -2.07
C ASP A 45 4.05 4.28 -1.44
N ARG A 46 3.57 5.52 -1.20
CA ARG A 46 2.20 5.76 -0.72
C ARG A 46 1.17 5.41 -1.78
N GLU A 47 1.45 5.77 -3.03
CA GLU A 47 0.62 5.45 -4.19
C GLU A 47 0.59 3.94 -4.45
N VAL A 48 1.73 3.26 -4.30
CA VAL A 48 1.84 1.79 -4.37
C VAL A 48 1.04 1.15 -3.25
N LEU A 49 1.16 1.64 -2.00
CA LEU A 49 0.38 1.14 -0.87
C LEU A 49 -1.11 1.27 -1.15
N ALA A 50 -1.56 2.45 -1.58
CA ALA A 50 -2.94 2.71 -1.93
C ALA A 50 -3.41 1.80 -3.09
N ALA A 51 -2.59 1.61 -4.13
CA ALA A 51 -2.90 0.72 -5.25
C ALA A 51 -3.05 -0.75 -4.81
N ILE A 52 -2.17 -1.24 -3.92
CA ILE A 52 -2.25 -2.59 -3.37
C ILE A 52 -3.52 -2.76 -2.53
N ILE A 53 -3.84 -1.78 -1.67
CA ILE A 53 -5.07 -1.81 -0.87
C ILE A 53 -6.30 -1.78 -1.78
N PHE A 54 -6.30 -0.98 -2.85
CA PHE A 54 -7.38 -0.95 -3.83
C PHE A 54 -7.60 -2.33 -4.46
N VAL A 55 -6.53 -2.95 -4.95
CA VAL A 55 -6.59 -4.29 -5.59
C VAL A 55 -7.06 -5.35 -4.59
N ALA A 56 -6.60 -5.29 -3.34
CA ALA A 56 -6.99 -6.24 -2.30
C ALA A 56 -8.46 -6.07 -1.88
N THR A 57 -8.95 -4.84 -1.74
CA THR A 57 -10.31 -4.55 -1.27
C THR A 57 -11.36 -4.66 -2.37
N SER A 58 -11.02 -4.31 -3.62
CA SER A 58 -11.93 -4.41 -4.76
C SER A 58 -11.94 -5.79 -5.42
N GLY A 59 -10.92 -6.61 -5.17
CA GLY A 59 -10.76 -7.92 -5.81
C GLY A 59 -10.34 -7.85 -7.28
N CYS A 60 -10.06 -6.66 -7.83
CA CYS A 60 -9.64 -6.52 -9.22
C CYS A 60 -8.25 -7.14 -9.48
N THR A 61 -7.91 -7.29 -10.75
CA THR A 61 -6.56 -7.71 -11.16
C THR A 61 -5.61 -6.52 -11.19
N TRP A 62 -4.30 -6.78 -11.11
CA TRP A 62 -3.28 -5.73 -11.21
C TRP A 62 -3.36 -4.92 -12.53
N ASN A 63 -3.80 -5.56 -13.62
CA ASN A 63 -4.01 -4.89 -14.92
C ASN A 63 -5.24 -3.97 -14.96
N GLN A 64 -6.16 -4.12 -14.01
CA GLN A 64 -7.35 -3.27 -13.89
C GLN A 64 -7.13 -2.10 -12.93
N LEU A 65 -5.89 -1.88 -12.49
CA LEU A 65 -5.55 -0.73 -11.67
C LEU A 65 -5.86 0.56 -12.45
N PRO A 66 -6.61 1.51 -11.86
CA PRO A 66 -6.87 2.79 -12.51
C PRO A 66 -5.57 3.51 -12.89
N PRO A 67 -5.47 4.10 -14.09
CA PRO A 67 -4.26 4.79 -14.54
C PRO A 67 -3.91 6.02 -13.68
N GLY A 68 -4.87 6.52 -12.91
CA GLY A 68 -4.69 7.69 -12.04
C GLY A 68 -3.66 7.50 -10.92
N PHE A 69 -3.33 6.27 -10.52
CA PHE A 69 -2.31 6.01 -9.48
C PHE A 69 -0.88 6.40 -9.93
N GLY A 70 -0.67 6.75 -11.20
CA GLY A 70 0.63 7.16 -11.71
C GLY A 70 1.66 6.03 -11.78
N LEU A 71 1.20 4.78 -11.63
CA LEU A 71 2.03 3.58 -11.63
C LEU A 71 1.35 2.44 -12.40
N SER A 72 2.15 1.56 -12.99
CA SER A 72 1.63 0.37 -13.67
C SER A 72 1.28 -0.74 -12.69
N GLY A 73 0.28 -1.56 -13.03
CA GLY A 73 -0.06 -2.76 -12.27
C GLY A 73 1.13 -3.69 -12.01
N VAL A 74 2.04 -3.79 -12.98
CA VAL A 74 3.31 -4.55 -12.85
C VAL A 74 4.20 -3.96 -11.75
N THR A 75 4.27 -2.63 -11.63
CA THR A 75 5.04 -1.96 -10.59
C THR A 75 4.43 -2.21 -9.20
N ALA A 76 3.10 -2.12 -9.09
CA ALA A 76 2.39 -2.45 -7.85
C ALA A 76 2.62 -3.90 -7.43
N PHE A 77 2.51 -4.85 -8.37
CA PHE A 77 2.72 -6.26 -8.09
C PHE A 77 4.15 -6.57 -7.65
N ARG A 78 5.16 -6.01 -8.32
CA ARG A 78 6.56 -6.21 -7.92
C ARG A 78 6.81 -5.74 -6.48
N ARG A 79 6.32 -4.54 -6.14
CA ARG A 79 6.41 -4.00 -4.78
C ARG A 79 5.64 -4.82 -3.76
N PHE A 80 4.45 -5.30 -4.14
CA PHE A 80 3.66 -6.20 -3.31
C PHE A 80 4.45 -7.48 -2.97
N THR A 81 5.12 -8.08 -3.94
CA THR A 81 5.97 -9.26 -3.72
C THR A 81 7.15 -8.93 -2.81
N GLU A 82 7.92 -7.88 -3.10
CA GLU A 82 9.05 -7.42 -2.27
C GLU A 82 8.64 -7.20 -0.80
N TRP A 83 7.52 -6.52 -0.58
CA TRP A 83 7.01 -6.23 0.77
C TRP A 83 6.42 -7.46 1.46
N THR A 84 5.86 -8.39 0.70
CA THR A 84 5.39 -9.69 1.22
C THR A 84 6.57 -10.52 1.73
N GLU A 85 7.64 -10.63 0.93
CA GLU A 85 8.88 -11.33 1.32
C GLU A 85 9.52 -10.69 2.56
N ALA A 86 9.54 -9.36 2.63
CA ALA A 86 10.03 -8.61 3.80
C ALA A 86 9.09 -8.63 5.03
N ARG A 87 7.97 -9.37 4.94
CA ARG A 87 6.94 -9.51 5.98
C ARG A 87 6.32 -8.17 6.42
N VAL A 88 6.26 -7.19 5.53
CA VAL A 88 5.73 -5.84 5.81
C VAL A 88 4.28 -5.92 6.27
N TRP A 89 3.44 -6.70 5.58
CA TRP A 89 2.02 -6.83 5.91
C TRP A 89 1.78 -7.39 7.32
N ALA A 90 2.53 -8.41 7.71
CA ALA A 90 2.43 -9.00 9.05
C ALA A 90 2.92 -8.08 10.18
N LYS A 91 3.87 -7.18 9.88
CA LYS A 91 4.33 -6.15 10.84
C LYS A 91 3.32 -5.00 10.91
N LEU A 92 2.81 -4.55 9.77
CA LEU A 92 1.82 -3.49 9.68
C LEU A 92 0.52 -3.88 10.36
N HIS A 93 0.04 -5.11 10.14
CA HIS A 93 -1.18 -5.61 10.77
C HIS A 93 -1.09 -5.55 12.30
N ARG A 94 0.06 -5.92 12.88
CA ARG A 94 0.30 -5.78 14.33
C ARG A 94 0.24 -4.33 14.79
N LEU A 95 0.94 -3.42 14.10
CA LEU A 95 0.90 -1.99 14.45
C LEU A 95 -0.51 -1.38 14.36
N VAL A 96 -1.30 -1.78 13.36
CA VAL A 96 -2.69 -1.34 13.20
C VAL A 96 -3.60 -1.91 14.29
N LEU A 97 -3.34 -3.12 14.80
CA LEU A 97 -4.07 -3.64 15.95
C LEU A 97 -3.69 -2.91 17.24
N ASP A 98 -2.40 -2.64 17.45
CA ASP A 98 -1.86 -2.08 18.69
C ASP A 98 -2.16 -0.59 18.85
N GLU A 99 -1.81 0.24 17.87
CA GLU A 99 -1.89 1.70 17.99
C GLU A 99 -3.33 2.19 17.82
N LEU A 100 -4.01 1.54 16.90
CA LEU A 100 -5.25 2.03 16.36
C LEU A 100 -6.40 1.42 17.20
N GLY A 101 -6.37 0.17 17.64
CA GLY A 101 -7.42 -0.42 18.50
C GLY A 101 -7.81 0.42 19.74
N SER A 102 -6.95 1.34 20.18
CA SER A 102 -7.18 2.30 21.25
C SER A 102 -8.08 3.51 20.91
N ARG A 103 -8.28 3.86 19.63
CA ARG A 103 -8.91 5.14 19.19
C ARG A 103 -10.29 5.03 18.53
N GLY A 104 -10.86 3.83 18.38
CA GLY A 104 -12.25 3.64 17.95
C GLY A 104 -12.62 4.04 16.50
N GLY A 105 -11.66 4.43 15.65
CA GLY A 105 -11.91 4.94 14.29
C GLY A 105 -11.64 3.96 13.14
N LEU A 106 -11.71 2.63 13.34
CA LEU A 106 -10.71 1.74 12.73
C LEU A 106 -11.09 0.51 11.95
N ASP A 107 -12.37 0.35 11.65
CA ASP A 107 -12.76 -0.83 10.90
C ASP A 107 -12.21 -0.80 9.47
N TRP A 108 -12.08 0.38 8.85
CA TRP A 108 -11.66 0.45 7.45
C TRP A 108 -10.19 0.07 7.21
N SER A 109 -9.24 0.74 7.88
CA SER A 109 -7.80 0.45 7.70
C SER A 109 -7.46 -0.99 8.10
N ARG A 110 -8.10 -1.50 9.16
CA ARG A 110 -7.95 -2.89 9.58
C ARG A 110 -8.46 -3.87 8.51
N CYS A 111 -9.69 -3.70 8.03
CA CYS A 111 -10.25 -4.55 6.97
C CYS A 111 -9.41 -4.51 5.69
N ALA A 112 -8.87 -3.34 5.34
CA ALA A 112 -7.98 -3.16 4.20
C ALA A 112 -6.68 -3.97 4.37
N ILE A 113 -6.00 -3.84 5.51
CA ILE A 113 -4.75 -4.57 5.76
C ILE A 113 -4.98 -6.07 5.92
N ASP A 114 -6.11 -6.49 6.49
CA ASP A 114 -6.52 -7.90 6.54
C ASP A 114 -6.69 -8.47 5.13
N SER A 115 -7.38 -7.75 4.25
CA SER A 115 -7.57 -8.14 2.85
C SER A 115 -6.24 -8.28 2.12
N VAL A 116 -5.31 -7.34 2.33
CA VAL A 116 -3.96 -7.40 1.76
C VAL A 116 -3.17 -8.60 2.31
N SER A 117 -3.25 -8.85 3.62
CA SER A 117 -2.55 -9.95 4.29
C SER A 117 -3.06 -11.31 3.81
N VAL A 118 -4.38 -11.49 3.68
CA VAL A 118 -4.98 -12.71 3.11
C VAL A 118 -4.51 -12.92 1.67
N ARG A 119 -4.45 -11.86 0.86
CA ARG A 119 -3.94 -11.94 -0.52
C ARG A 119 -2.45 -12.29 -0.54
N ALA A 120 -1.65 -11.73 0.37
CA ALA A 120 -0.22 -12.00 0.48
C ALA A 120 0.06 -13.45 0.86
N LEU A 121 -0.77 -14.05 1.72
CA LEU A 121 -0.68 -15.46 2.06
C LEU A 121 -1.05 -16.39 0.89
N LYS A 122 -1.97 -15.98 0.01
CA LYS A 122 -2.42 -16.79 -1.14
C LYS A 122 -1.49 -16.71 -2.36
N GLY A 123 -0.59 -15.73 -2.44
CA GLY A 123 0.29 -15.52 -3.59
C GLY A 123 1.57 -16.37 -3.61
N GLY A 124 1.79 -17.21 -2.59
CA GLY A 124 2.95 -18.09 -2.47
C GLY A 124 2.62 -19.56 -2.76
N SER A 125 2.26 -19.89 -4.00
CA SER A 125 2.24 -21.27 -4.53
C SER A 125 2.58 -21.26 -6.01
#